data_AF-A0AAV4W8N9-F1
#
_entry.id   AF-A0AAV4W8N9-F1
#
_cell.length_a   1.000
_cell.length_b   1.000
_cell.length_c   1.000
_cell.angle_alpha   90.00
_cell.angle_beta   90.00
_cell.angle_gamma   90.00
#
_symmetry.space_group_name_H-M   'P 1'
#
loop_
_entity.id
_entity.type
_entity.pdbx_description
1 polymer ?
#
loop_
_entity_poly.entity_id
_entity_poly.type
_entity_poly.pdbx_seq_one_letter_code
_entity_poly.pdbx_strand_id
1 'polypeptide(L)' 'MADEQNLAQLEILCKQFYDANNHEEMATAEKTLVNFVHAPDCLPTCRLLLERGDSSYAQLLAATTLTKLVSELLKL' A
#
# COMPACT_ATOMS: atom_id res chain seq x y z
N MET A 1 -8.67 -14.55 -6.32
CA MET A 1 -7.45 -15.37 -6.49
C MET A 1 -6.19 -14.52 -6.73
N ALA A 2 -6.10 -13.68 -7.77
CA ALA A 2 -4.89 -12.87 -8.04
C ALA A 2 -4.75 -11.64 -7.11
N ASP A 3 -5.87 -10.99 -6.79
CA ASP A 3 -5.90 -9.77 -5.97
C ASP A 3 -5.54 -10.04 -4.50
N GLU A 4 -5.94 -11.20 -3.98
CA GLU A 4 -5.70 -11.59 -2.58
C GLU A 4 -4.22 -11.88 -2.30
N GLN A 5 -3.50 -12.45 -3.28
CA GLN A 5 -2.06 -12.71 -3.15
C GLN A 5 -1.27 -11.41 -3.17
N ASN A 6 -1.67 -10.47 -4.04
CA ASN A 6 -1.08 -9.13 -4.08
C ASN A 6 -1.33 -8.37 -2.77
N LEU A 7 -2.54 -8.50 -2.22
CA LEU A 7 -2.89 -7.89 -0.93
C LEU A 7 -2.00 -8.42 0.20
N ALA A 8 -1.89 -9.75 0.30
CA ALA A 8 -1.10 -10.39 1.34
C ALA A 8 0.38 -10.00 1.23
N GLN A 9 0.92 -9.89 0.01
CA GLN A 9 2.29 -9.40 -0.21
C GLN A 9 2.46 -7.96 0.27
N LEU A 10 1.51 -7.07 -0.03
CA LEU A 10 1.51 -5.69 0.45
C LEU A 10 1.50 -5.61 1.97
N GLU A 11 0.68 -6.43 2.62
CA GLU A 11 0.59 -6.49 4.09
C GLU A 11 1.90 -6.98 4.72
N ILE A 12 2.53 -8.00 4.11
CA ILE A 12 3.86 -8.48 4.52
C ILE A 12 4.91 -7.38 4.34
N LEU A 13 4.93 -6.69 3.19
CA LEU A 13 5.88 -5.60 2.93
C LEU A 13 5.69 -4.42 3.89
N CYS A 14 4.44 -4.06 4.20
CA CYS A 14 4.13 -3.03 5.21
C CYS A 14 4.66 -3.44 6.59
N LYS A 15 4.50 -4.70 6.95
CA LYS A 15 4.98 -5.24 8.24
C LYS A 15 6.49 -5.35 8.27
N GLN A 16 7.12 -5.79 7.17
CA GLN A 16 8.57 -5.81 7.01
C GLN A 16 9.14 -4.40 7.06
N PHE A 17 8.54 -3.40 6.43
CA PHE A 17 9.03 -2.02 6.51
C PHE A 17 8.99 -1.47 7.94
N TYR A 18 7.95 -1.81 8.71
CA TYR A 18 7.79 -1.36 10.09
C TYR A 18 8.69 -2.12 11.09
N ASP A 19 8.84 -3.43 10.89
CA ASP A 19 9.62 -4.32 11.76
C ASP A 19 11.07 -4.50 11.26
N ALA A 20 11.43 -3.91 10.12
CA ALA A 20 12.73 -4.11 9.47
C ALA A 20 13.86 -3.71 10.40
N ASN A 21 14.67 -4.70 10.75
CA ASN A 21 15.92 -4.49 11.47
C ASN A 21 17.07 -4.11 10.50
N ASN A 22 16.90 -4.40 9.20
CA ASN A 22 17.90 -4.18 8.17
C ASN A 22 17.47 -3.06 7.21
N HIS A 23 18.35 -2.08 7.03
CA HIS A 23 18.12 -0.89 6.18
C HIS A 23 17.83 -1.25 4.71
N GLU A 24 18.42 -2.33 4.19
CA GLU A 24 18.22 -2.79 2.81
C GLU A 24 16.82 -3.39 2.59
N GLU A 25 16.30 -4.15 3.55
CA GLU A 25 14.93 -4.69 3.50
C GLU A 25 13.90 -3.57 3.62
N MET A 26 14.15 -2.60 4.51
CA MET A 26 13.33 -1.40 4.63
C MET A 26 13.28 -0.63 3.29
N ALA A 27 14.43 -0.37 2.66
CA ALA A 27 14.47 0.35 1.38
C ALA A 27 13.77 -0.41 0.24
N THR A 28 13.88 -1.74 0.23
CA THR A 28 13.22 -2.58 -0.79
C THR A 28 11.71 -2.62 -0.60
N ALA A 29 11.24 -2.75 0.64
CA ALA A 29 9.83 -2.68 0.98
C ALA A 29 9.27 -1.31 0.63
N GLU A 30 9.95 -0.23 1.04
CA GLU A 30 9.54 1.15 0.71
C GLU A 30 9.38 1.35 -0.80
N LYS A 31 10.40 0.96 -1.58
CA LYS A 31 10.38 1.10 -3.03
C LYS A 31 9.19 0.37 -3.65
N THR A 32 8.89 -0.82 -3.17
CA THR A 32 7.75 -1.61 -3.66
C THR A 32 6.42 -0.96 -3.30
N LEU A 33 6.27 -0.49 -2.05
CA LEU A 33 5.08 0.21 -1.58
C LEU A 33 4.86 1.52 -2.34
N VAL A 34 5.91 2.31 -2.56
CA VAL A 34 5.85 3.54 -3.37
C VAL A 34 5.43 3.23 -4.80
N ASN A 35 6.02 2.21 -5.41
CA ASN A 35 5.66 1.81 -6.77
C ASN A 35 4.20 1.37 -6.88
N PHE A 36 3.67 0.71 -5.84
CA PHE A 36 2.26 0.38 -5.73
C PHE A 36 1.36 1.62 -5.62
N VAL A 37 1.68 2.58 -4.75
CA VAL A 37 0.91 3.83 -4.60
C VAL A 37 0.88 4.67 -5.88
N HIS A 38 1.93 4.58 -6.68
CA HIS A 38 2.05 5.26 -7.96
C HIS A 38 1.42 4.48 -9.12
N ALA A 39 0.98 3.24 -8.89
CA ALA A 39 0.32 2.45 -9.92
C ALA A 39 -1.10 3.00 -10.20
N PRO A 40 -1.51 3.12 -11.48
CA PRO A 40 -2.84 3.62 -11.84
C PRO A 40 -3.98 2.70 -11.38
N ASP A 41 -3.70 1.41 -11.17
CA ASP A 41 -4.65 0.39 -10.70
C ASP A 41 -4.60 0.16 -9.18
N CYS A 42 -4.03 1.09 -8.41
CA CYS A 42 -3.98 0.95 -6.94
C CYS A 42 -5.36 1.07 -6.27
N LEU A 43 -6.34 1.71 -6.91
CA LEU A 43 -7.66 2.02 -6.33
C LEU A 43 -8.45 0.79 -5.83
N PRO A 44 -8.69 -0.27 -6.64
CA PRO A 44 -9.38 -1.47 -6.16
C PRO A 44 -8.63 -2.16 -5.02
N THR A 45 -7.31 -2.26 -5.12
CA THR A 45 -6.46 -2.86 -4.10
C THR A 45 -6.48 -2.06 -2.78
N CYS A 46 -6.45 -0.72 -2.85
CA CYS A 46 -6.59 0.15 -1.68
C CYS A 46 -7.95 -0.02 -0.99
N ARG A 47 -9.04 -0.20 -1.76
CA ARG A 47 -10.36 -0.48 -1.18
C ARG A 47 -10.38 -1.81 -0.43
N LEU A 48 -9.87 -2.87 -1.04
CA LEU A 48 -9.80 -4.19 -0.42
C LEU A 48 -8.93 -4.19 0.86
N LEU A 49 -7.80 -3.46 0.84
CA LEU A 49 -6.95 -3.27 2.02
C LEU A 49 -7.70 -2.60 3.18
N LEU A 50 -8.51 -1.59 2.88
CA LEU A 50 -9.32 -0.90 3.88
C LEU A 50 -10.46 -1.78 4.41
N GLU A 51 -11.08 -2.59 3.54
CA GLU A 51 -12.16 -3.52 3.91
C GLU A 51 -11.67 -4.67 4.80
N ARG A 52 -10.49 -5.22 4.55
CA ARG A 52 -9.92 -6.31 5.39
C ARG A 52 -9.42 -5.81 6.75
N GLY A 53 -8.74 -4.66 6.77
CA GLY A 53 -8.25 -4.06 8.01
C GLY A 53 -7.25 -4.90 8.82
N ASP A 54 -6.52 -5.81 8.18
CA ASP A 54 -5.57 -6.72 8.86
C ASP A 54 -4.27 -6.01 9.29
N SER A 55 -3.92 -4.91 8.60
CA SER A 55 -2.69 -4.14 8.86
C SER A 55 -2.96 -2.63 8.92
N SER A 56 -2.72 -2.03 10.09
CA SER A 56 -2.93 -0.60 10.33
C SER A 56 -2.12 0.28 9.37
N TYR A 57 -0.88 -0.13 9.06
CA TYR A 57 -0.03 0.61 8.13
C TYR A 57 -0.52 0.46 6.68
N ALA A 58 -1.00 -0.73 6.31
CA ALA A 58 -1.55 -0.95 4.97
C ALA A 58 -2.86 -0.15 4.77
N GLN A 59 -3.69 -0.01 5.81
CA GLN A 59 -4.84 0.89 5.82
C GLN A 59 -4.42 2.36 5.69
N LEU A 60 -3.40 2.79 6.43
CA LEU A 60 -2.87 4.16 6.31
C LEU A 60 -2.35 4.44 4.90
N LEU A 61 -1.58 3.51 4.33
CA LEU A 61 -1.07 3.59 2.96
C LEU A 61 -2.22 3.72 1.96
N ALA A 62 -3.22 2.83 2.05
CA ALA A 62 -4.39 2.83 1.19
C ALA A 62 -5.19 4.15 1.30
N ALA A 63 -5.49 4.60 2.52
CA ALA A 63 -6.19 5.86 2.76
C ALA A 63 -5.42 7.07 2.23
N THR A 64 -4.11 7.12 2.47
CA THR A 64 -3.24 8.21 2.00
C THR A 64 -3.15 8.24 0.48
N THR A 65 -3.07 7.05 -0.15
CA THR A 65 -3.05 6.89 -1.61
C THR A 65 -4.35 7.39 -2.24
N LEU A 66 -5.49 6.95 -1.70
CA LEU A 66 -6.80 7.42 -2.13
C LEU A 66 -6.96 8.94 -1.94
N THR A 67 -6.48 9.48 -0.81
CA THR A 67 -6.53 10.93 -0.55
C THR A 67 -5.70 11.72 -1.57
N LYS A 68 -4.50 11.23 -1.89
CA LYS A 68 -3.66 11.82 -2.95
C LYS A 68 -4.35 11.76 -4.30
N LEU A 69 -4.88 10.60 -4.67
CA LEU A 69 -5.57 10.41 -5.96
C LEU A 69 -6.78 11.32 -6.09
N VAL A 70 -7.62 11.40 -5.05
CA VAL A 70 -8.77 12.31 -5.01
C VAL A 70 -8.32 13.77 -5.07
N SER A 71 -7.25 14.14 -4.37
CA SER A 71 -6.72 15.51 -4.40
C SER A 71 -6.19 15.92 -5.78
N GLU A 72 -5.54 15.00 -6.50
CA GLU A 72 -5.06 15.23 -7.87
C GLU A 72 -6.24 15.25 -8.87
N LEU A 73 -7.28 14.42 -8.65
CA LEU A 73 -8.52 14.46 -9.43
C LEU A 73 -9.35 15.73 -9.19
N LEU A 74 -9.33 16.28 -7.98
CA LEU A 74 -10.10 17.46 -7.58
C LEU A 74 -9.48 18.78 -8.04
N LYS A 75 -8.19 18.80 -8.42
CA LYS A 75 -7.50 19.97 -8.99
C LYS A 75 -7.92 20.30 -10.44
N LEU A 76 -9.11 19.86 -10.86
CA LEU A 76 -9.70 20.21 -12.16
C LEU A 76 -10.20 21.66 -12.18
#